data_AF-A0A5B8VNX6-F1
#
_entry.id   AF-A0A5B8VNX6-F1
#
_cell.length_a   1.000
_cell.length_b   1.000
_cell.length_c   1.000
_cell.angle_alpha   90.00
_cell.angle_beta   90.00
_cell.angle_gamma   90.00
#
_symmetry.space_group_name_H-M   'P 1'
#
loop_
_entity.id
_entity.type
_entity.pdbx_description
1 polymer ?
#
loop_
_entity_poly.entity_id
_entity_poly.type
_entity_poly.pdbx_seq_one_letter_code
_entity_poly.pdbx_strand_id
1 'polypeptide(L)' 'MSFSYKEYKKQGKEKSKKRTMLIDVTEFIRRFAIHILERGLVRIRHYGFLCNASKKDTIPLLKLALCLSYIFAIYYI' A
#
# COMPACT_ATOMS: atom_id res chain seq x y z
N MET A 1 1.04 8.27 26.25
CA MET A 1 1.21 6.79 26.27
C MET A 1 2.24 6.36 25.23
N SER A 2 2.90 5.20 25.40
CA SER A 2 3.93 4.71 24.47
C SER A 2 3.41 3.56 23.59
N PHE A 3 3.77 3.57 22.30
CA PHE A 3 3.41 2.52 21.34
C PHE A 3 4.62 2.08 20.52
N SER A 4 4.70 0.78 20.23
CA SER A 4 5.65 0.25 19.26
C SER A 4 5.04 0.25 17.86
N TYR A 5 5.77 0.77 16.88
CA TYR A 5 5.36 0.76 15.48
C TYR A 5 6.52 0.35 14.58
N LYS A 6 6.18 -0.11 13.37
CA LYS A 6 7.13 -0.50 12.35
C LYS A 6 7.43 0.69 11.45
N GLU A 7 8.70 1.09 11.36
CA GLU A 7 9.09 2.24 10.56
C GLU A 7 9.27 1.85 9.09
N TYR A 8 8.39 2.34 8.22
CA TYR A 8 8.43 2.08 6.78
C TYR A 8 9.09 3.20 5.96
N LYS A 9 9.31 4.38 6.55
CA LYS A 9 9.86 5.56 5.85
C LYS A 9 11.33 5.45 5.48
N LYS A 10 12.11 4.64 6.23
CA LYS A 10 13.54 4.47 5.97
C LYS A 10 13.83 3.43 4.89
N GLN A 11 14.83 3.70 4.06
CA GLN A 11 15.33 2.79 3.04
C GLN A 11 16.45 1.89 3.59
N GLY A 12 16.76 0.80 2.88
CA GLY A 12 17.85 -0.11 3.25
C GLY A 12 17.57 -0.95 4.51
N LYS A 13 18.64 -1.32 5.23
CA LYS A 13 18.59 -2.20 6.42
C LYS A 13 17.76 -1.65 7.59
N GLU A 14 17.48 -0.35 7.62
CA GLU A 14 16.64 0.27 8.64
C GLU A 14 15.15 0.23 8.31
N LYS A 15 14.78 -0.17 7.08
CA LYS A 15 13.40 -0.39 6.72
C LYS A 15 12.83 -1.46 7.65
N SER A 16 11.60 -1.26 8.13
CA SER A 16 10.88 -2.24 8.94
C SER A 16 11.40 -2.44 10.37
N LYS A 17 12.31 -1.59 10.88
CA LYS A 17 12.73 -1.63 12.30
C LYS A 17 11.57 -1.21 13.22
N LYS A 18 11.42 -1.90 14.36
CA LYS A 18 10.47 -1.50 15.40
C LYS A 18 11.01 -0.27 16.15
N ARG A 19 10.16 0.72 16.36
CA ARG A 19 10.45 1.92 17.15
C ARG A 19 9.32 2.17 18.13
N THR A 20 9.65 2.90 19.20
CA THR A 20 8.66 3.35 20.19
C THR A 20 8.38 4.83 19.97
N MET A 21 7.11 5.23 20.03
CA MET A 21 6.72 6.63 20.05
C MET A 21 5.79 6.93 21.22
N LEU A 22 5.91 8.14 21.77
CA LEU A 22 4.97 8.69 22.72
C LEU A 22 3.90 9.46 21.95
N ILE A 23 2.62 9.16 22.22
CA ILE A 23 1.47 9.84 21.63
C ILE A 23 0.56 10.28 22.78
N ASP A 24 0.01 11.49 22.65
CA ASP A 24 -1.03 11.99 23.54
C ASP A 24 -2.34 11.19 23.38
N VAL A 25 -3.18 11.17 24.41
CA VAL A 25 -4.43 10.40 24.39
C VAL A 25 -5.37 10.88 23.27
N THR A 26 -5.47 12.20 23.07
CA THR A 26 -6.34 12.79 22.04
C THR A 26 -5.90 12.39 20.62
N GLU A 27 -4.59 12.46 20.37
CA GLU A 27 -3.99 12.05 19.09
C GLU A 27 -4.15 10.55 18.82
N PHE A 28 -4.11 9.71 19.86
CA PHE A 28 -4.36 8.29 19.70
C PHE A 28 -5.81 8.03 19.25
N ILE A 29 -6.79 8.62 19.92
CA ILE A 29 -8.21 8.44 19.58
C ILE A 29 -8.45 8.90 18.14
N ARG A 30 -7.91 10.05 17.75
CA ARG A 30 -8.02 10.57 16.39
C ARG A 30 -7.47 9.61 15.35
N ARG A 31 -6.27 9.03 15.58
CA ARG A 31 -5.66 8.05 14.65
C ARG A 31 -6.41 6.73 14.63
N PHE A 32 -6.91 6.28 15.78
CA PHE A 32 -7.67 5.05 15.91
C PHE A 32 -9.00 5.16 15.16
N ALA A 33 -9.70 6.29 15.27
CA ALA A 33 -10.96 6.54 14.59
C ALA A 33 -10.86 6.42 13.06
N ILE A 34 -9.74 6.82 12.44
CA ILE A 34 -9.49 6.66 10.99
C ILE A 34 -9.48 5.18 10.55
N HIS A 35 -9.20 4.25 11.47
CA HIS A 35 -9.19 2.82 11.18
C HIS A 35 -10.57 2.16 11.39
N ILE A 36 -11.52 2.87 12.00
CA ILE A 36 -12.87 2.38 12.19
C ILE A 36 -13.61 2.54 10.86
N LEU A 37 -14.12 1.43 10.36
CA LEU A 37 -14.95 1.44 9.15
C LEU A 37 -16.38 1.80 9.54
N GLU A 38 -16.92 2.85 8.94
CA GLU A 38 -18.30 3.24 9.16
C GLU A 38 -19.27 2.13 8.73
N ARG A 39 -20.44 2.09 9.36
CA ARG A 39 -21.45 1.06 9.10
C ARG A 39 -21.92 1.15 7.63
N GLY A 40 -21.95 0.01 6.95
CA GLY A 40 -22.35 -0.08 5.55
C GLY A 40 -21.19 0.04 4.56
N LEU A 41 -19.99 0.42 5.02
CA LEU A 41 -18.78 0.33 4.21
C LEU A 41 -18.17 -1.06 4.31
N VAL A 42 -17.61 -1.54 3.20
CA VAL A 42 -16.89 -2.82 3.12
C VAL A 42 -15.41 -2.56 2.85
N ARG A 43 -14.54 -3.38 3.42
CA ARG A 43 -13.10 -3.29 3.14
C ARG A 43 -12.83 -3.73 1.71
N ILE A 44 -12.31 -2.83 0.88
CA ILE A 44 -11.86 -3.16 -0.47
C ILE A 44 -10.63 -4.06 -0.38
N ARG A 45 -10.69 -5.21 -1.07
CA ARG A 45 -9.58 -6.13 -1.23
C ARG A 45 -9.23 -6.19 -2.70
N HIS A 46 -7.95 -6.02 -3.01
CA HIS A 46 -7.45 -6.19 -4.36
C HIS A 46 -7.16 -7.67 -4.62
N TYR A 47 -7.72 -8.22 -5.68
CA TYR A 47 -7.51 -9.58 -6.15
C TYR A 47 -6.78 -9.59 -7.51
N GLY A 48 -6.31 -10.77 -7.93
CA GLY A 48 -5.57 -10.93 -9.17
C GLY A 48 -4.27 -10.11 -9.17
N PHE A 49 -3.98 -9.43 -10.28
CA PHE A 49 -2.70 -8.75 -10.50
C PHE A 49 -2.42 -7.57 -9.54
N LEU A 50 -3.43 -7.02 -8.84
CA LEU A 50 -3.22 -5.97 -7.83
C LEU A 50 -3.12 -6.49 -6.40
N CYS A 51 -3.29 -7.81 -6.19
CA CYS A 51 -3.19 -8.37 -4.85
C CYS A 51 -1.77 -8.20 -4.29
N ASN A 52 -1.64 -8.05 -2.98
CA ASN A 52 -0.32 -7.75 -2.39
C ASN A 52 0.72 -8.85 -2.63
N ALA A 53 0.27 -10.11 -2.79
CA ALA A 53 1.14 -11.25 -3.07
C ALA A 53 1.73 -11.22 -4.47
N SER A 54 0.93 -10.91 -5.49
CA SER A 54 1.36 -10.98 -6.89
C SER A 54 1.81 -9.64 -7.46
N LYS A 55 1.36 -8.50 -6.92
CA LYS A 55 1.57 -7.17 -7.50
C LYS A 55 3.02 -6.82 -7.83
N LYS A 56 3.97 -7.36 -7.05
CA LYS A 56 5.39 -7.09 -7.24
C LYS A 56 5.88 -7.64 -8.58
N ASP A 57 5.34 -8.78 -8.99
CA ASP A 57 5.78 -9.50 -10.18
C ASP A 57 4.84 -9.21 -11.36
N THR A 58 3.54 -9.02 -11.12
CA THR A 58 2.54 -8.79 -12.16
C THR A 58 2.55 -7.36 -12.70
N ILE A 59 2.76 -6.33 -11.87
CA ILE A 59 2.72 -4.93 -12.32
C ILE A 59 3.78 -4.64 -13.41
N PRO A 60 5.05 -5.05 -13.28
CA PRO A 60 6.04 -4.87 -14.33
C PRO A 60 5.62 -5.50 -15.67
N LEU A 61 5.07 -6.72 -15.63
CA LEU A 61 4.58 -7.44 -16.81
C LEU A 61 3.43 -6.69 -17.48
N LEU A 62 2.46 -6.21 -16.71
CA LEU A 62 1.34 -5.42 -17.24
C LEU A 62 1.81 -4.12 -17.90
N LYS A 63 2.79 -3.42 -17.30
CA LYS A 63 3.36 -2.21 -17.89
C LYS A 63 4.01 -2.48 -19.24
N LEU A 64 4.74 -3.60 -19.36
CA LEU A 64 5.36 -4.02 -20.61
C LEU A 64 4.31 -4.39 -21.67
N ALA A 65 3.30 -5.17 -21.28
CA ALA A 65 2.19 -5.54 -22.17
C ALA A 65 1.43 -4.31 -22.70
N LEU A 66 1.14 -3.34 -21.83
CA LEU A 66 0.51 -2.08 -22.22
C LEU A 66 1.38 -1.29 -23.21
N CYS A 67 2.68 -1.21 -22.96
CA CYS A 67 3.62 -0.55 -23.87
C CYS A 67 3.63 -1.21 -25.26
N LEU A 68 3.74 -2.55 -25.31
CA LEU A 68 3.68 -3.27 -26.58
C LEU A 68 2.35 -3.07 -27.32
N SER A 69 1.22 -3.12 -26.60
CA SER A 69 -0.08 -2.89 -27.22
C SER A 69 -0.22 -1.48 -27.81
N TYR A 70 0.34 -0.48 -27.13
CA TYR A 70 0.33 0.91 -27.60
C TYR A 70 1.20 1.10 -28.84
N ILE A 71 2.40 0.49 -28.83
CA ILE A 71 3.29 0.46 -30.00
C ILE A 71 2.58 -0.21 -31.17
N PHE A 72 2.04 -1.41 -30.98
CA PHE A 72 1.33 -2.13 -32.04
C PHE A 72 0.15 -1.31 -32.60
N ALA A 73 -0.61 -0.64 -31.74
CA ALA A 73 -1.70 0.24 -32.18
C ALA A 73 -1.23 1.45 -33.01
N ILE A 74 -0.01 1.96 -32.78
CA ILE A 74 0.56 3.06 -33.58
C ILE A 74 1.10 2.55 -34.93
N TYR A 75 1.72 1.38 -34.96
CA TYR A 75 2.39 0.87 -36.16
C TYR A 75 1.45 0.14 -37.14
N TYR A 76 0.26 -0.27 -36.69
CA TYR A 76 -0.74 -0.99 -37.50
C TYR A 76 -2.02 -0.16 -37.75
N ILE A 77 -1.94 1.16 -37.59
CA ILE A 77 -2.88 2.18 -38.11
C ILE A 77 -2.19 2.89 -39.27
#